data_AF-A0A067SDT8-F1
#
_entry.id   AF-A0A067SDT8-F1
#
_cell.length_a   1.000
_cell.length_b   1.000
_cell.length_c   1.000
_cell.angle_alpha   90.00
_cell.angle_beta   90.00
_cell.angle_gamma   90.00
#
_symmetry.space_group_name_H-M   'P 1'
#
loop_
_entity.id
_entity.type
_entity.pdbx_description
1 polymer ?
#
loop_
_entity_poly.entity_id
_entity_poly.type
_entity_poly.pdbx_seq_one_letter_code
_entity_poly.pdbx_strand_id
1 'polypeptide(L)'
;AFVNNDFPNAPLLDIQNVLIHVEDSVHYGLQEVEAKDEWNALEVIGFGSVTYGPSYRPFYLPMFHELHCLMSIRKNIVDGGSYERNKGHARHCFDYLRQWILCQSDLTLETGDFMKRNFTREKLGATHVCKDWNDIYVQTTNKWVDWVTFWAAESKRYGQKINRNTEPLSNTSSSNTSSK
;
A
#
# COMPACT_ATOMS: atom_id res chain seq x y z
N ALA A 1 2.73 19.01 13.81
CA ALA A 1 3.92 18.37 13.22
C ALA A 1 3.87 16.92 13.65
N PHE A 2 3.67 16.01 12.68
CA PHE A 2 3.26 14.59 12.75
C PHE A 2 4.00 13.69 13.77
N VAL A 3 3.92 14.06 15.05
CA VAL A 3 4.65 13.49 16.18
C VAL A 3 3.63 13.09 17.24
N ASN A 4 3.89 11.98 17.95
CA ASN A 4 3.02 11.46 19.01
C ASN A 4 1.57 11.28 18.53
N ASN A 5 0.65 12.07 19.09
CA ASN A 5 -0.80 11.98 18.82
C ASN A 5 -1.26 12.85 17.64
N ASP A 6 -0.33 13.44 16.87
CA ASP A 6 -0.65 14.16 15.64
C ASP A 6 -0.84 13.15 14.48
N PHE A 7 -2.10 12.77 14.26
CA PHE A 7 -2.53 11.88 13.19
C PHE A 7 -3.34 12.69 12.16
N PRO A 8 -2.89 12.80 10.91
CA PRO A 8 -3.69 13.41 9.87
C PRO A 8 -4.86 12.50 9.50
N ASN A 9 -6.04 13.09 9.29
CA ASN A 9 -7.21 12.37 8.79
C ASN A 9 -7.16 12.16 7.26
N ALA A 10 -6.28 12.88 6.56
CA ALA A 10 -6.10 12.78 5.12
C ALA A 10 -4.63 12.98 4.76
N PRO A 11 -4.13 12.34 3.69
CA PRO A 11 -2.76 12.54 3.27
C PRO A 11 -2.58 13.95 2.69
N LEU A 12 -1.41 14.54 2.90
CA LEU A 12 -1.00 15.80 2.27
C LEU A 12 -0.54 15.54 0.83
N LEU A 13 -1.48 15.15 -0.03
CA LEU A 13 -1.28 14.93 -1.46
C LEU A 13 -2.27 15.82 -2.22
N ASP A 14 -1.79 16.53 -3.24
CA ASP A 14 -2.66 17.28 -4.15
C ASP A 14 -3.01 16.38 -5.32
N ILE A 15 -4.24 15.87 -5.35
CA ILE A 15 -4.71 14.87 -6.32
C ILE A 15 -5.88 15.44 -7.11
N GLN A 16 -5.66 15.54 -8.42
CA GLN A 16 -6.67 15.98 -9.39
C GLN A 16 -7.75 14.92 -9.59
N ASN A 17 -8.86 15.36 -10.17
CA ASN A 17 -9.93 14.43 -10.55
C ASN A 17 -9.74 13.97 -12.01
N VAL A 18 -10.12 12.73 -12.27
CA VAL A 18 -10.17 12.11 -13.61
C VAL A 18 -11.55 11.48 -13.84
N LEU A 19 -11.86 11.20 -15.09
CA LEU A 19 -13.06 10.44 -15.44
C LEU A 19 -12.71 8.97 -15.63
N ILE A 20 -13.54 8.08 -15.08
CA ILE A 20 -13.47 6.64 -15.31
C ILE A 20 -14.77 6.19 -15.96
N HIS A 21 -14.66 5.41 -17.01
CA HIS A 21 -15.79 4.62 -17.53
C HIS A 21 -15.69 3.22 -16.92
N VAL A 22 -16.73 2.79 -16.22
CA VAL A 22 -16.80 1.39 -15.78
C VAL A 22 -16.88 0.52 -17.02
N GLU A 23 -16.10 -0.55 -17.08
CA GLU A 23 -16.11 -1.46 -18.21
C GLU A 23 -16.00 -2.93 -17.80
N ASP A 24 -16.65 -3.80 -18.58
CA ASP A 24 -16.39 -5.24 -18.55
C ASP A 24 -15.13 -5.52 -19.40
N SER A 25 -14.00 -5.56 -18.70
CA SER A 25 -12.67 -5.72 -19.31
C SER A 25 -12.23 -7.18 -19.37
N VAL A 26 -11.27 -7.47 -20.25
CA VAL A 26 -10.50 -8.74 -20.21
C VAL A 26 -9.40 -8.70 -19.16
N HIS A 27 -9.10 -7.49 -18.64
CA HIS A 27 -8.12 -7.26 -17.59
C HIS A 27 -8.70 -7.53 -16.20
N TYR A 28 -7.81 -7.88 -15.27
CA TYR A 28 -8.12 -8.24 -13.89
C TYR A 28 -9.05 -9.47 -13.79
N GLY A 29 -8.82 -10.46 -14.65
CA GLY A 29 -9.53 -11.75 -14.64
C GLY A 29 -9.31 -12.57 -13.36
N LEU A 30 -9.97 -13.72 -13.25
CA LEU A 30 -9.80 -14.59 -12.07
C LEU A 30 -8.61 -15.53 -12.22
N GLN A 31 -8.51 -16.28 -13.33
CA GLN A 31 -7.59 -17.42 -13.46
C GLN A 31 -6.78 -17.40 -14.76
N GLU A 32 -7.03 -16.43 -15.63
CA GLU A 32 -6.32 -16.20 -16.88
C GLU A 32 -4.81 -16.05 -16.63
N VAL A 33 -3.99 -16.34 -17.64
CA VAL A 33 -2.52 -16.40 -17.49
C VAL A 33 -1.98 -15.05 -17.00
N GLU A 34 -2.54 -13.96 -17.50
CA GLU A 34 -2.19 -12.58 -17.19
C GLU A 34 -2.75 -12.12 -15.84
N ALA A 35 -3.84 -12.75 -15.36
CA ALA A 35 -4.57 -12.27 -14.19
C ALA A 35 -3.65 -12.15 -12.97
N LYS A 36 -2.78 -13.13 -12.72
CA LYS A 36 -1.87 -13.05 -11.58
C LYS A 36 -1.04 -11.77 -11.59
N ASP A 37 -0.47 -11.41 -12.73
CA ASP A 37 0.40 -10.25 -12.86
C ASP A 37 -0.38 -8.93 -12.81
N GLU A 38 -1.56 -8.89 -13.42
CA GLU A 38 -2.47 -7.74 -13.34
C GLU A 38 -2.88 -7.43 -11.90
N TRP A 39 -3.29 -8.44 -11.14
CA TRP A 39 -3.65 -8.25 -9.73
C TRP A 39 -2.46 -7.88 -8.84
N ASN A 40 -1.26 -8.40 -9.13
CA ASN A 40 -0.04 -8.00 -8.42
C ASN A 40 0.38 -6.56 -8.76
N ALA A 41 0.04 -6.05 -9.95
CA ALA A 41 0.34 -4.68 -10.35
C ALA A 41 -0.45 -3.63 -9.55
N LEU A 42 -1.47 -4.05 -8.79
CA LEU A 42 -2.18 -3.19 -7.82
C LEU A 42 -1.38 -2.94 -6.54
N GLU A 43 -0.30 -3.69 -6.32
CA GLU A 43 0.63 -3.40 -5.23
C GLU A 43 1.52 -2.20 -5.61
N VAL A 44 1.70 -1.28 -4.68
CA VAL A 44 2.66 -0.18 -4.80
C VAL A 44 3.87 -0.45 -3.92
N ILE A 45 5.04 0.01 -4.36
CA ILE A 45 6.24 -0.02 -3.54
C ILE A 45 6.00 0.72 -2.22
N GLY A 46 6.52 0.18 -1.11
CA GLY A 46 6.23 0.71 0.22
C GLY A 46 4.83 0.38 0.73
N PHE A 47 4.14 -0.56 0.08
CA PHE A 47 2.84 -1.11 0.43
C PHE A 47 1.71 -0.07 0.50
N GLY A 48 1.87 1.14 -0.02
CA GLY A 48 0.84 2.18 0.06
C GLY A 48 1.00 3.12 1.26
N SER A 49 2.19 3.13 1.86
CA SER A 49 2.51 4.02 2.96
C SER A 49 2.95 5.41 2.48
N VAL A 50 2.47 6.44 3.17
CA VAL A 50 2.94 7.82 3.05
C VAL A 50 3.63 8.23 4.33
N THR A 51 4.64 9.10 4.24
CA THR A 51 5.47 9.47 5.37
C THR A 51 5.48 10.97 5.61
N TYR A 52 5.36 11.37 6.87
CA TYR A 52 5.27 12.79 7.24
C TYR A 52 6.12 13.16 8.46
N GLY A 53 6.43 14.45 8.54
CA GLY A 53 7.16 15.04 9.65
C GLY A 53 8.67 14.76 9.61
N PRO A 54 9.43 15.36 10.54
CA PRO A 54 10.90 15.27 10.55
C PRO A 54 11.45 13.84 10.71
N SER A 55 10.67 12.95 11.33
CA SER A 55 11.04 11.55 11.56
C SER A 55 10.53 10.61 10.47
N TYR A 56 9.95 11.13 9.38
CA TYR A 56 9.36 10.32 8.31
C TYR A 56 8.40 9.24 8.85
N ARG A 57 7.46 9.65 9.72
CA ARG A 57 6.51 8.73 10.35
C ARG A 57 5.57 8.13 9.29
N PRO A 58 5.43 6.80 9.21
CA PRO A 58 4.57 6.16 8.21
C PRO A 58 3.09 6.19 8.59
N PHE A 59 2.25 6.35 7.58
CA PHE A 59 0.79 6.24 7.61
C PHE A 59 0.35 5.43 6.39
N TYR A 60 -0.77 4.73 6.48
CA TYR A 60 -1.23 3.83 5.43
C TYR A 60 -2.46 4.39 4.73
N LEU A 61 -2.47 4.40 3.40
CA LEU A 61 -3.64 4.89 2.66
C LEU A 61 -4.70 3.79 2.52
N PRO A 62 -5.97 4.07 2.87
CA PRO A 62 -7.07 3.10 2.76
C PRO A 62 -7.26 2.49 1.37
N MET A 63 -7.06 3.27 0.30
CA MET A 63 -7.15 2.80 -1.10
C MET A 63 -6.29 1.55 -1.34
N PHE A 64 -5.04 1.51 -0.85
CA PHE A 64 -4.16 0.35 -1.03
C PHE A 64 -4.59 -0.83 -0.13
N HIS A 65 -5.26 -0.57 0.99
CA HIS A 65 -5.84 -1.63 1.82
C HIS A 65 -7.05 -2.28 1.14
N GLU A 66 -7.89 -1.48 0.49
CA GLU A 66 -9.03 -1.96 -0.31
C GLU A 66 -8.56 -2.83 -1.48
N LEU A 67 -7.53 -2.39 -2.22
CA LEU A 67 -6.92 -3.18 -3.30
C LEU A 67 -6.29 -4.47 -2.78
N HIS A 68 -5.57 -4.43 -1.65
CA HIS A 68 -5.04 -5.63 -0.99
C HIS A 68 -6.15 -6.61 -0.58
N CYS A 69 -7.28 -6.11 -0.07
CA CYS A 69 -8.45 -6.91 0.26
C CYS A 69 -9.02 -7.60 -0.98
N LEU A 70 -9.17 -6.89 -2.10
CA LEU A 70 -9.68 -7.46 -3.35
C LEU A 70 -8.75 -8.55 -3.89
N MET A 71 -7.44 -8.29 -3.93
CA MET A 71 -6.44 -9.29 -4.34
C MET A 71 -6.49 -10.54 -3.43
N SER A 72 -6.61 -10.33 -2.12
CA SER A 72 -6.71 -11.43 -1.14
C SER A 72 -7.99 -12.24 -1.34
N ILE A 73 -9.12 -11.60 -1.62
CA ILE A 73 -10.38 -12.29 -1.93
C ILE A 73 -10.23 -13.13 -3.19
N ARG A 74 -9.70 -12.56 -4.28
CA ARG A 74 -9.43 -13.31 -5.51
C ARG A 74 -8.56 -14.53 -5.23
N LYS A 75 -7.42 -14.34 -4.55
CA LYS A 75 -6.49 -15.43 -4.25
C LYS A 75 -7.18 -16.57 -3.50
N ASN A 76 -8.06 -16.25 -2.55
CA ASN A 76 -8.85 -17.26 -1.84
C ASN A 76 -9.82 -18.02 -2.74
N ILE A 77 -10.45 -17.34 -3.71
CA ILE A 77 -11.34 -17.98 -4.70
C ILE A 77 -10.55 -18.92 -5.62
N VAL A 78 -9.38 -18.46 -6.10
CA VAL A 78 -8.59 -19.16 -7.13
C VAL A 78 -7.78 -20.32 -6.56
N ASP A 79 -7.07 -20.09 -5.45
CA ASP A 79 -6.13 -21.09 -4.90
C ASP A 79 -6.86 -22.22 -4.17
N GLY A 80 -8.19 -22.17 -4.07
CA GLY A 80 -8.99 -23.16 -3.35
C GLY A 80 -8.55 -23.32 -1.89
N GLY A 81 -7.98 -22.25 -1.31
CA GLY A 81 -7.38 -22.28 0.02
C GLY A 81 -8.36 -22.83 1.05
N SER A 82 -7.86 -23.57 2.04
CA SER A 82 -8.68 -24.06 3.15
C SER A 82 -9.46 -22.89 3.71
N TYR A 83 -10.78 -22.85 3.43
CA TYR A 83 -11.69 -21.82 3.90
C TYR A 83 -11.44 -21.51 5.38
N GLU A 84 -11.25 -22.54 6.19
CA GLU A 84 -10.97 -22.42 7.62
C GLU A 84 -9.69 -21.65 7.98
N ARG A 85 -8.62 -21.72 7.17
CA ARG A 85 -7.38 -20.95 7.41
C ARG A 85 -7.54 -19.47 7.09
N ASN A 86 -8.37 -19.13 6.12
CA ASN A 86 -8.48 -17.77 5.60
C ASN A 86 -9.81 -17.08 5.94
N LYS A 87 -10.75 -17.77 6.58
CA LYS A 87 -12.09 -17.26 6.93
C LYS A 87 -12.06 -15.96 7.72
N GLY A 88 -11.14 -15.85 8.69
CA GLY A 88 -10.98 -14.64 9.49
C GLY A 88 -10.57 -13.43 8.65
N HIS A 89 -9.58 -13.63 7.77
CA HIS A 89 -9.09 -12.57 6.88
C HIS A 89 -10.15 -12.21 5.82
N ALA A 90 -10.76 -13.21 5.16
CA ALA A 90 -11.83 -12.98 4.20
C ALA A 90 -13.00 -12.20 4.83
N ARG A 91 -13.46 -12.57 6.04
CA ARG A 91 -14.49 -11.84 6.78
C ARG A 91 -14.09 -10.38 7.01
N HIS A 92 -12.85 -10.13 7.41
CA HIS A 92 -12.34 -8.78 7.62
C HIS A 92 -12.36 -7.98 6.31
N CYS A 93 -11.82 -8.52 5.21
CA CYS A 93 -11.81 -7.87 3.91
C CYS A 93 -13.22 -7.52 3.42
N PHE A 94 -14.16 -8.46 3.50
CA PHE A 94 -15.55 -8.23 3.08
C PHE A 94 -16.23 -7.14 3.91
N ASP A 95 -16.07 -7.16 5.24
CA ASP A 95 -16.67 -6.12 6.07
C ASP A 95 -15.99 -4.75 5.89
N TYR A 96 -14.67 -4.71 5.69
CA TYR A 96 -13.93 -3.49 5.42
C TYR A 96 -14.37 -2.83 4.10
N LEU A 97 -14.42 -3.61 3.00
CA LEU A 97 -14.90 -3.13 1.70
C LEU A 97 -16.36 -2.66 1.79
N ARG A 98 -17.23 -3.41 2.49
CA ARG A 98 -18.62 -3.00 2.73
C ARG A 98 -18.70 -1.64 3.44
N GLN A 99 -17.89 -1.41 4.47
CA GLN A 99 -17.87 -0.13 5.20
C GLN A 99 -17.40 1.02 4.30
N TRP A 100 -16.39 0.79 3.45
CA TRP A 100 -15.90 1.81 2.52
C TRP A 100 -16.88 2.14 1.40
N ILE A 101 -17.57 1.14 0.83
CA ILE A 101 -18.64 1.36 -0.16
C ILE A 101 -19.77 2.22 0.45
N LEU A 102 -20.11 2.00 1.72
CA LEU A 102 -21.12 2.82 2.41
C LEU A 102 -20.59 4.22 2.78
N CYS A 103 -19.29 4.37 3.02
CA CYS A 103 -18.66 5.65 3.33
C CYS A 103 -18.57 6.56 2.09
N GLN A 104 -18.22 5.97 0.94
CA GLN A 104 -18.05 6.63 -0.35
C GLN A 104 -19.11 6.13 -1.35
N SER A 105 -20.39 6.22 -0.96
CA SER A 105 -21.48 5.69 -1.78
C SER A 105 -21.60 6.39 -3.11
N ASP A 106 -21.52 5.61 -4.19
CA ASP A 106 -21.79 6.07 -5.53
C ASP A 106 -23.29 6.03 -5.81
N LEU A 107 -23.86 7.19 -6.15
CA LEU A 107 -25.28 7.34 -6.48
C LEU A 107 -25.51 7.51 -7.99
N THR A 108 -24.46 7.34 -8.80
CA THR A 108 -24.55 7.35 -10.26
C THR A 108 -25.35 6.14 -10.71
N LEU A 109 -26.38 6.36 -11.53
CA LEU A 109 -27.20 5.27 -12.05
C LEU A 109 -26.43 4.45 -13.08
N GLU A 110 -26.58 3.13 -13.03
CA GLU A 110 -26.05 2.24 -14.06
C GLU A 110 -26.69 2.53 -15.42
N THR A 111 -25.90 2.43 -16.47
CA THR A 111 -26.36 2.64 -17.85
C THR A 111 -27.10 1.42 -18.40
N GLY A 112 -28.11 1.68 -19.24
CA GLY A 112 -28.90 0.63 -19.89
C GLY A 112 -30.05 0.08 -19.04
N ASP A 113 -30.79 -0.87 -19.60
CA ASP A 113 -31.79 -1.63 -18.85
C ASP A 113 -31.05 -2.73 -18.07
N PHE A 114 -30.72 -2.48 -16.80
CA PHE A 114 -29.96 -3.42 -15.95
C PHE A 114 -30.59 -4.82 -15.85
N MET A 115 -31.87 -4.96 -16.17
CA MET A 115 -32.58 -6.24 -16.18
C MET A 115 -32.45 -7.00 -17.51
N LYS A 116 -32.05 -6.33 -18.60
CA LYS A 116 -31.97 -6.90 -19.96
C LYS A 116 -30.62 -6.73 -20.63
N ARG A 117 -29.70 -6.01 -19.98
CA ARG A 117 -28.38 -5.67 -20.50
C ARG A 117 -27.59 -6.93 -20.85
N ASN A 118 -27.02 -6.95 -22.05
CA ASN A 118 -26.13 -8.02 -22.47
C ASN A 118 -24.68 -7.59 -22.26
N PHE A 119 -24.06 -8.00 -21.14
CA PHE A 119 -22.67 -7.66 -20.79
C PHE A 119 -21.63 -8.14 -21.82
N THR A 120 -21.98 -9.04 -22.74
CA THR A 120 -21.09 -9.43 -23.85
C THR A 120 -21.08 -8.39 -24.98
N ARG A 121 -22.17 -7.62 -25.16
CA ARG A 121 -22.32 -6.61 -26.22
C ARG A 121 -22.23 -5.17 -25.69
N GLU A 122 -22.69 -4.94 -24.46
CA GLU A 122 -22.81 -3.64 -23.81
C GLU A 122 -21.80 -3.54 -22.66
N LYS A 123 -20.52 -3.40 -23.02
CA LYS A 123 -19.38 -3.46 -22.09
C LYS A 123 -19.10 -2.16 -21.35
N LEU A 124 -19.73 -1.04 -21.72
CA LEU A 124 -19.46 0.28 -21.13
C LEU A 124 -20.57 0.66 -20.14
N GLY A 125 -20.19 0.85 -18.88
CA GLY A 125 -21.02 1.30 -17.77
C GLY A 125 -21.15 2.82 -17.69
N ALA A 126 -21.50 3.30 -16.50
CA ALA A 126 -21.57 4.72 -16.21
C ALA A 126 -20.18 5.36 -16.16
N THR A 127 -20.17 6.70 -16.23
CA THR A 127 -18.94 7.50 -16.10
C THR A 127 -18.91 8.13 -14.73
N HIS A 128 -17.77 8.06 -14.06
CA HIS A 128 -17.57 8.51 -12.69
C HIS A 128 -16.46 9.56 -12.63
N VAL A 129 -16.60 10.51 -11.71
CA VAL A 129 -15.54 11.47 -11.38
C VAL A 129 -14.76 10.89 -10.19
N CYS A 130 -13.51 10.51 -10.43
CA CYS A 130 -12.67 9.83 -9.45
C CYS A 130 -11.42 10.65 -9.16
N LYS A 131 -10.70 10.32 -8.09
CA LYS A 131 -9.33 10.80 -7.89
C LYS A 131 -8.38 10.10 -8.85
N ASP A 132 -7.40 10.84 -9.39
CA ASP A 132 -6.37 10.26 -10.25
C ASP A 132 -5.53 9.26 -9.46
N TRP A 133 -5.81 7.97 -9.65
CA TRP A 133 -5.09 6.92 -8.95
C TRP A 133 -3.64 6.85 -9.44
N ASN A 134 -3.34 7.12 -10.71
CA ASN A 134 -1.96 7.09 -11.19
C ASN A 134 -1.11 8.13 -10.44
N ASP A 135 -1.66 9.31 -10.21
CA ASP A 135 -1.00 10.35 -9.41
C ASP A 135 -0.83 9.90 -7.95
N ILE A 136 -1.82 9.22 -7.36
CA ILE A 136 -1.70 8.62 -6.02
C ILE A 136 -0.55 7.60 -5.96
N TYR A 137 -0.41 6.71 -6.95
CA TYR A 137 0.69 5.74 -7.02
C TYR A 137 2.06 6.44 -7.12
N VAL A 138 2.16 7.45 -7.99
CA VAL A 138 3.40 8.23 -8.18
C VAL A 138 3.79 8.94 -6.89
N GLN A 139 2.87 9.69 -6.29
CA GLN A 139 3.17 10.45 -5.08
C GLN A 139 3.48 9.55 -3.88
N THR A 140 2.77 8.44 -3.73
CA THR A 140 3.04 7.45 -2.66
C THR A 140 4.42 6.81 -2.84
N THR A 141 4.77 6.46 -4.08
CA THR A 141 6.11 5.96 -4.42
C THR A 141 7.19 6.97 -4.06
N ASN A 142 7.00 8.25 -4.38
CA ASN A 142 7.95 9.30 -4.02
C ASN A 142 8.11 9.41 -2.49
N LYS A 143 7.02 9.36 -1.72
CA LYS A 143 7.09 9.34 -0.24
C LYS A 143 7.87 8.14 0.30
N TRP A 144 7.73 6.97 -0.33
CA TRP A 144 8.51 5.79 0.02
C TRP A 144 10.00 5.97 -0.29
N VAL A 145 10.34 6.49 -1.47
CA VAL A 145 11.74 6.76 -1.87
C VAL A 145 12.40 7.76 -0.92
N ASP A 146 11.69 8.82 -0.53
CA ASP A 146 12.20 9.80 0.45
C ASP A 146 12.49 9.13 1.79
N TRP A 147 11.58 8.27 2.26
CA TRP A 147 11.75 7.51 3.50
C TRP A 147 12.95 6.58 3.45
N VAL A 148 13.10 5.79 2.38
CA VAL A 148 14.25 4.89 2.20
C VAL A 148 15.56 5.67 2.17
N THR A 149 15.58 6.79 1.44
CA THR A 149 16.76 7.67 1.33
C THR A 149 17.14 8.25 2.68
N PHE A 150 16.16 8.73 3.45
CA PHE A 150 16.36 9.25 4.80
C PHE A 150 16.97 8.18 5.72
N TRP A 151 16.39 6.98 5.79
CA TRP A 151 16.88 5.93 6.67
C TRP A 151 18.22 5.34 6.23
N ALA A 152 18.50 5.30 4.93
CA ALA A 152 19.82 4.94 4.43
C ALA A 152 20.90 5.95 4.89
N ALA A 153 20.59 7.25 4.86
CA ALA A 153 21.48 8.29 5.36
C ALA A 153 21.64 8.25 6.88
N GLU A 154 20.55 8.06 7.62
CA GLU A 154 20.57 8.02 9.08
C GLU A 154 21.30 6.77 9.60
N SER A 155 21.09 5.62 8.96
CA SER A 155 21.83 4.38 9.27
C SER A 155 23.34 4.55 9.07
N LYS A 156 23.76 5.25 8.01
CA LYS A 156 25.17 5.59 7.78
C LYS A 156 25.71 6.52 8.87
N ARG A 157 24.95 7.55 9.27
CA ARG A 157 25.34 8.47 10.35
C ARG A 157 25.49 7.75 11.68
N TYR A 158 24.55 6.86 12.02
CA TYR A 158 24.60 6.06 13.23
C TYR A 158 25.81 5.10 13.22
N GLY A 159 26.06 4.42 12.10
CA GLY A 159 27.25 3.59 11.92
C GLY A 159 28.57 4.38 12.04
N GLN A 160 28.63 5.60 11.49
CA GLN A 160 29.79 6.49 11.67
C GLN A 160 29.96 6.98 13.12
N LYS A 161 28.88 7.16 13.88
CA LYS A 161 28.95 7.50 15.31
C LYS A 161 29.51 6.33 16.12
N ILE A 162 29.08 5.10 15.83
CA ILE A 162 29.64 3.89 16.46
C ILE A 162 31.14 3.78 16.17
N ASN A 163 31.54 3.92 14.89
CA ASN A 163 32.95 3.80 14.50
C ASN A 163 33.85 4.91 15.07
N ARG A 164 33.31 6.10 15.37
CA ARG A 164 34.05 7.18 16.05
C ARG A 164 34.17 6.98 17.56
N ASN A 165 33.26 6.22 18.16
CA ASN A 165 33.30 5.89 19.59
C ASN A 165 34.12 4.62 19.88
N THR A 166 34.61 3.93 18.85
CA THR A 166 35.57 2.84 18.95
C THR A 166 36.99 3.34 18.66
N GLU A 167 37.54 4.19 19.52
CA GLU A 167 39.00 4.30 19.61
C GLU A 167 39.54 3.06 20.34
N PRO A 168 40.62 2.42 19.86
CA PRO A 168 41.26 1.35 20.61
C PRO A 168 41.86 1.95 21.87
N LEU A 169 41.50 1.42 23.04
CA LEU A 169 42.28 1.63 24.25
C LEU A 169 43.72 1.21 23.95
N SER A 170 44.59 2.19 23.73
CA SER A 170 46.03 1.99 23.61
C SER A 170 46.55 1.59 24.99
N ASN A 171 46.61 0.29 25.25
CA ASN A 171 47.35 -0.21 26.41
C ASN A 171 48.84 -0.09 26.13
N THR A 172 49.42 0.97 26.70
CA THR A 172 50.86 1.10 26.90
C THR A 172 51.40 -0.10 27.66
N SER A 173 52.43 -0.72 27.09
CA SER A 173 53.25 -1.77 27.68
C SER A 173 54.00 -1.30 28.93
N SER A 174 54.12 -2.15 29.96
CA SER A 174 55.40 -2.69 30.45
C SER A 174 55.27 -3.47 31.78
N SER A 175 55.82 -4.70 31.76
CA SER A 175 56.57 -5.44 32.81
C SER A 175 56.15 -5.30 34.29
N ASN A 176 56.08 -6.35 35.13
CA ASN A 176 57.10 -7.38 35.34
C ASN A 176 56.62 -8.49 36.32
N THR A 177 57.29 -9.65 36.24
CA THR A 177 57.61 -10.64 37.31
C THR A 177 56.57 -11.58 37.92
N SER A 178 56.66 -12.86 37.48
CA SER A 178 57.08 -14.07 38.24
C SER A 178 56.31 -14.61 39.46
N SER A 179 55.93 -15.90 39.33
CA SER A 179 55.80 -17.02 40.31
C SER A 179 54.89 -16.82 41.55
N LYS A 180 54.06 -17.78 41.97
CA LYS A 180 54.10 -19.26 41.99
C LYS A 180 52.74 -19.87 41.68
#